data_AF-A0A5D9CR19-F1
#
_entry.id   AF-A0A5D9CR19-F1
#
_cell.length_a   1.000
_cell.length_b   1.000
_cell.length_c   1.000
_cell.angle_alpha   90.00
_cell.angle_beta   90.00
_cell.angle_gamma   90.00
#
_symmetry.space_group_name_H-M   'P 1'
#
loop_
_entity.id
_entity.type
_entity.pdbx_description
1 polymer ?
#
loop_
_entity_poly.entity_id
_entity_poly.type
_entity_poly.pdbx_seq_one_letter_code
_entity_poly.pdbx_strand_id
1 'polypeptide(L)' 'MSILYLLIPLSLVLFGLAVWAFFWAVNNDQFDDLEGPAYRILFDEDDPPSPRPMRRQQDDASTPFHDRENGT' A
#
# COMPACT_ATOMS: atom_id res chain seq x y z
N MET A 1 43.36 7.26 23.37
CA MET A 1 42.80 5.89 23.27
C MET A 1 41.56 5.71 24.14
N SER A 2 40.62 6.67 24.11
CA SER A 2 39.42 6.68 24.96
C SER A 2 38.13 6.42 24.17
N ILE A 3 38.09 6.82 22.90
CA ILE A 3 36.90 6.70 22.04
C ILE A 3 36.46 5.25 21.82
N LEU A 4 37.38 4.29 21.87
CA LEU A 4 37.08 2.87 21.76
C LEU A 4 36.11 2.40 22.85
N TYR A 5 36.21 2.95 24.06
CA TYR A 5 35.29 2.63 25.15
C TYR A 5 33.86 3.10 24.91
N LEU A 6 33.65 4.07 24.02
CA LEU A 6 32.33 4.52 23.60
C LEU A 6 31.85 3.76 22.36
N LEU A 7 32.73 3.52 21.39
CA LEU A 7 32.37 2.88 20.12
C LEU A 7 32.01 1.40 20.27
N ILE A 8 32.70 0.65 21.13
CA ILE A 8 32.42 -0.78 21.35
C ILE A 8 31.00 -1.02 21.89
N PRO A 9 30.55 -0.38 22.99
CA PRO A 9 29.18 -0.59 23.47
C PRO A 9 28.14 -0.02 22.50
N LEU A 10 28.42 1.12 21.87
CA LEU A 10 27.51 1.72 20.89
C LEU A 10 27.28 0.78 19.69
N SER A 11 28.35 0.18 19.16
CA SER A 11 28.24 -0.77 18.03
C SER A 11 27.51 -2.05 18.43
N LEU A 12 27.74 -2.58 19.63
CA LEU A 12 27.01 -3.75 20.14
C LEU A 12 25.50 -3.49 20.25
N VAL A 13 25.11 -2.31 20.72
CA VAL A 13 23.69 -1.91 20.79
C VAL A 13 23.10 -1.79 19.39
N LEU A 14 23.76 -1.07 18.48
CA LEU A 14 23.31 -0.91 17.10
C LEU A 14 23.19 -2.26 16.37
N PHE A 15 24.18 -3.14 16.55
CA PHE A 15 24.16 -4.48 15.99
C PHE A 15 23.02 -5.33 16.58
N GLY A 16 22.81 -5.28 17.89
CA GLY A 16 21.70 -5.95 18.56
C GLY A 16 20.33 -5.47 18.07
N LEU A 17 20.16 -4.15 17.90
CA LEU A 17 18.95 -3.56 17.33
C LEU A 17 18.71 -4.00 15.89
N ALA A 18 19.77 -4.05 15.07
CA ALA A 18 19.66 -4.51 13.68
C ALA A 18 19.24 -5.98 13.60
N VAL A 19 19.85 -6.86 14.42
CA VAL A 19 19.48 -8.27 14.49
C VAL A 19 18.05 -8.45 14.98
N TRP A 20 17.66 -7.72 16.03
CA TRP A 20 16.29 -7.76 16.55
C TRP A 20 15.26 -7.30 15.50
N ALA A 21 15.52 -6.19 14.81
CA ALA A 21 14.66 -5.67 13.75
C ALA A 21 14.56 -6.64 12.57
N PHE A 22 15.67 -7.32 12.21
CA PHE A 22 15.68 -8.34 11.17
C PHE A 22 14.77 -9.52 11.53
N PHE A 23 14.89 -10.08 12.73
CA PHE A 23 14.00 -11.17 13.15
C PHE A 23 12.55 -10.74 13.29
N TRP A 24 12.28 -9.52 13.75
CA TRP A 24 10.94 -8.95 13.77
C TRP A 24 10.34 -8.87 12.35
N ALA A 25 11.10 -8.37 11.37
CA ALA A 25 10.64 -8.25 9.99
C ALA A 25 10.37 -9.62 9.34
N VAL A 26 11.23 -10.61 9.57
CA VAL A 26 11.04 -12.00 9.10
C VAL A 26 9.76 -12.61 9.68
N ASN A 27 9.48 -12.40 10.97
CA ASN A 27 8.28 -12.93 11.60
C ASN A 27 7.00 -12.16 11.22
N ASN A 28 7.10 -10.96 10.66
CA ASN A 28 5.95 -10.13 10.28
C ASN A 28 5.50 -10.34 8.82
N ASP A 29 5.94 -11.42 8.19
CA ASP A 29 5.48 -11.88 6.86
C ASP A 29 5.53 -10.81 5.75
N GLN A 30 6.41 -9.81 5.88
CA GLN A 30 6.53 -8.70 4.90
C GLN A 30 7.10 -9.14 3.54
N PHE A 31 7.39 -10.43 3.37
CA PHE A 31 7.87 -11.00 2.13
C PHE A 31 6.77 -11.70 1.32
N ASP A 32 5.60 -11.96 1.92
CA ASP A 32 4.49 -12.68 1.25
C ASP A 32 3.82 -11.82 0.14
N ASP A 33 3.90 -10.49 0.25
CA ASP A 33 3.32 -9.55 -0.74
C ASP A 33 4.27 -9.21 -1.92
N LEU A 34 5.48 -9.79 -1.97
CA LEU A 34 6.39 -9.64 -3.11
C LEU A 34 6.02 -10.56 -4.29
N GLU A 35 5.17 -11.57 -4.07
CA GLU A 35 4.72 -12.50 -5.11
C GLU A 35 3.61 -11.92 -6.02
N GLY A 36 2.98 -10.82 -5.61
CA GLY A 36 1.75 -10.30 -6.20
C GLY A 36 1.81 -9.69 -7.62
N PRO A 37 2.86 -8.96 -8.04
CA PRO A 37 2.86 -8.26 -9.34
C PRO A 37 3.48 -9.03 -10.51
N ALA A 38 4.46 -9.90 -10.26
CA ALA A 38 5.24 -10.54 -11.32
C ALA A 38 4.45 -11.59 -12.11
N TYR A 39 3.46 -12.23 -11.47
CA TYR A 39 2.62 -13.25 -12.11
C TYR A 39 1.66 -12.65 -13.15
N ARG A 40 1.17 -11.43 -12.91
CA ARG A 40 0.15 -10.78 -13.76
C ARG A 40 0.71 -10.43 -15.14
N ILE A 41 1.97 -10.02 -15.22
CA ILE A 41 2.57 -9.57 -16.48
C ILE A 41 2.89 -10.69 -17.47
N LEU A 42 3.04 -11.95 -17.00
CA LEU A 42 3.29 -13.12 -17.86
C LEU A 42 2.01 -13.88 -18.26
N PHE A 43 0.91 -13.73 -17.51
CA PHE A 43 -0.30 -14.54 -17.71
C PHE A 43 -1.55 -13.72 -18.07
N ASP A 44 -1.49 -12.38 -18.07
CA ASP A 44 -2.64 -11.51 -18.45
C ASP A 44 -2.81 -11.31 -19.98
N GLU A 45 -1.98 -11.93 -20.82
CA GLU A 45 -2.09 -11.80 -22.30
C GLU A 45 -3.19 -12.69 -22.93
N ASP A 46 -3.70 -13.68 -22.19
CA ASP A 46 -4.63 -14.69 -22.73
C ASP A 46 -6.11 -14.49 -22.33
N ASP A 47 -6.43 -13.53 -21.47
CA ASP A 47 -7.83 -13.24 -21.11
C ASP A 47 -8.42 -12.12 -21.98
N PRO A 48 -9.47 -12.38 -22.78
CA PRO A 48 -10.15 -11.31 -23.51
C PRO A 48 -10.67 -10.26 -22.52
N PRO A 49 -10.60 -8.96 -22.84
CA PRO A 49 -10.96 -7.91 -21.91
C PRO A 49 -12.41 -8.07 -21.46
N SER A 50 -12.61 -8.55 -20.24
CA SER A 50 -13.92 -8.52 -19.60
C SER A 50 -14.35 -7.05 -19.47
N PRO A 51 -15.52 -6.65 -20.00
CA PRO A 51 -15.97 -5.27 -19.89
C PRO A 51 -16.27 -4.99 -18.42
N ARG A 52 -15.38 -4.25 -17.74
CA ARG A 52 -15.70 -3.71 -16.41
C ARG A 52 -16.85 -2.73 -16.56
N PRO A 53 -18.04 -2.96 -15.95
CA PRO A 53 -19.06 -1.93 -15.94
C PRO A 53 -18.54 -0.77 -15.08
N MET A 54 -18.46 0.40 -15.70
CA MET A 54 -18.03 1.64 -15.05
C MET A 54 -19.09 2.04 -14.02
N ARG A 55 -18.98 1.51 -12.80
CA ARG A 55 -19.76 1.97 -11.66
C ARG A 55 -19.12 3.26 -11.12
N ARG A 56 -19.43 4.38 -11.77
CA ARG A 56 -19.47 5.69 -11.12
C ARG A 56 -20.84 6.29 -11.36
N GLN A 57 -21.78 5.89 -10.52
CA GLN A 57 -22.97 6.69 -10.26
C GLN A 57 -23.27 6.59 -8.77
N GLN A 58 -23.63 7.76 -8.22
CA GLN A 58 -24.02 8.05 -6.84
C GLN A 58 -22.84 8.13 -5.86
N ASP A 59 -22.32 9.34 -5.69
CA ASP A 59 -22.54 10.12 -4.47
C ASP A 59 -22.14 11.57 -4.75
N ASP A 60 -23.13 12.42 -5.02
CA ASP A 60 -23.22 13.75 -4.41
C ASP A 60 -24.45 14.48 -4.91
N ALA A 61 -25.42 14.51 -4.01
CA ALA A 61 -26.61 15.30 -4.09
C ALA A 61 -26.26 16.80 -4.16
N SER A 62 -26.68 17.47 -5.22
CA SER A 62 -27.02 18.89 -5.17
C SER A 62 -28.24 19.15 -6.05
N THR A 63 -29.39 18.88 -5.43
CA THR A 63 -30.68 19.60 -5.51
C THR A 63 -31.41 19.70 -6.86
N PRO A 64 -32.68 19.24 -6.93
CA PRO A 64 -33.52 19.31 -8.12
C PRO A 64 -34.12 20.71 -8.35
N PHE A 65 -34.32 21.03 -9.64
CA PHE A 65 -35.45 21.79 -10.21
C PHE A 65 -36.02 22.95 -9.38
N HIS A 66 -35.69 24.18 -9.79
CA HIS A 66 -36.57 25.33 -9.55
C HIS A 66 -37.58 25.40 -10.70
N ASP A 67 -38.85 25.22 -10.33
CA ASP A 67 -40.05 25.28 -11.14
C ASP A 67 -40.08 26.48 -12.11
N ARG A 68 -40.19 26.19 -13.40
CA ARG A 68 -40.98 27.03 -14.29
C ARG A 68 -42.32 26.33 -14.44
N GLU A 69 -43.38 26.99 -13.97
CA GLU A 69 -44.72 27.06 -14.59
C GLU A 69 -45.77 27.43 -13.53
N ASN A 70 -46.13 28.72 -13.48
CA ASN A 70 -47.53 29.12 -13.33
C ASN A 70 -47.73 30.63 -13.61
N GLY A 71 -48.55 30.91 -14.63
CA GLY A 71 -49.51 32.02 -14.63
C GLY A 71 -49.10 33.34 -15.30
N THR A 72 -49.40 33.47 -16.61
CA THR A 72 -50.39 34.40 -17.19
C THR A 72 -50.58 34.08 -18.67
#